data_AF-X0SBM2-F1
#
_entry.id   AF-X0SBM2-F1
#
_cell.length_a   1.000
_cell.length_b   1.000
_cell.length_c   1.000
_cell.angle_alpha   90.00
_cell.angle_beta   90.00
_cell.angle_gamma   90.00
#
_symmetry.space_group_name_H-M   'P 1'
#
loop_
_entity.id
_entity.type
_entity.pdbx_description
1 polymer ?
#
loop_
_entity_poly.entity_id
_entity_poly.type
_entity_poly.pdbx_seq_one_letter_code
_entity_poly.pdbx_strand_id
1 'polypeptide(L)'
;AGAVFHDICNIVGRRWPLTEIVLAPTLVQGDEAAPAIVEALSALNSESDIDVIIVARGGGSVEELWPFNEEVVARAIYASRIPIVSAVGHETDYTIADYVADLRAPTPSAAAELVVPDRSEVSRQIRGSMVTMEGWMAGQVARHRAGADQLLLRLRRSVPNVAQERQRLALLLGSAQSAMAQSLNGQRERLKAYALQLRSLEPRGTLARGYALVQRRADGQVVRSVSQVKGRERLDVHVADGRFPAEVSKQYGF
;
A
#
# COMPACT_ATOMS: atom_id res chain seq x y z
N ALA A 1 -58.20 -14.38 39.53
CA ALA A 1 -57.20 -15.14 38.75
C ALA A 1 -56.67 -14.21 37.66
N GLY A 2 -55.36 -13.94 37.62
CA GLY A 2 -54.78 -12.96 36.69
C GLY A 2 -53.39 -12.46 37.05
N ALA A 3 -52.93 -12.70 38.29
CA ALA A 3 -51.59 -12.30 38.74
C ALA A 3 -50.48 -12.93 37.90
N VAL A 4 -50.56 -14.24 37.62
CA VAL A 4 -49.56 -14.97 36.82
C VAL A 4 -49.42 -14.41 35.40
N PHE A 5 -50.53 -14.15 34.72
CA PHE A 5 -50.51 -13.55 33.39
C PHE A 5 -49.92 -12.14 33.42
N HIS A 6 -50.29 -11.34 34.42
CA HIS A 6 -49.74 -9.99 34.58
C HIS A 6 -48.23 -10.00 34.85
N ASP A 7 -47.73 -10.96 35.63
CA ASP A 7 -46.29 -11.13 35.89
C ASP A 7 -45.54 -11.49 34.61
N ILE A 8 -46.06 -12.43 33.81
CA ILE A 8 -45.49 -12.80 32.50
C ILE A 8 -45.44 -11.56 31.59
N CYS A 9 -46.56 -10.83 31.45
CA CYS A 9 -46.63 -9.61 30.64
C CYS A 9 -45.64 -8.54 31.11
N ASN A 10 -45.46 -8.35 32.42
CA ASN A 10 -44.53 -7.38 32.98
C ASN A 10 -43.07 -7.76 32.67
N ILE A 11 -42.71 -9.03 32.82
CA ILE A 11 -41.36 -9.54 32.51
C ILE A 11 -41.06 -9.42 31.02
N VAL A 12 -41.96 -9.92 30.17
CA VAL A 12 -41.82 -9.84 28.71
C VAL A 12 -41.77 -8.38 28.26
N GLY A 13 -42.67 -7.52 28.73
CA GLY A 13 -42.69 -6.10 28.36
C GLY A 13 -41.40 -5.35 28.76
N ARG A 14 -40.80 -5.70 29.89
CA ARG A 14 -39.51 -5.12 30.32
C ARG A 14 -38.33 -5.67 29.51
N ARG A 15 -38.30 -6.98 29.25
CA ARG A 15 -37.14 -7.70 28.70
C ARG A 15 -37.13 -7.69 27.17
N TRP A 16 -38.28 -7.92 26.53
CA TRP A 16 -38.49 -7.92 25.08
C TRP A 16 -39.91 -7.46 24.69
N PRO A 17 -40.16 -6.13 24.58
CA PRO A 17 -41.50 -5.59 24.30
C PRO A 17 -42.02 -5.85 22.88
N LEU A 18 -41.25 -6.53 22.02
CA LEU A 18 -41.65 -6.88 20.66
C LEU A 18 -42.38 -8.23 20.59
N THR A 19 -42.43 -8.99 21.69
CA THR A 19 -43.16 -10.26 21.75
C THR A 19 -44.67 -9.99 21.73
N GLU A 20 -45.39 -10.72 20.88
CA GLU A 20 -46.84 -10.83 20.95
C GLU A 20 -47.22 -11.91 21.96
N ILE A 21 -48.19 -11.62 22.83
CA ILE A 21 -48.63 -12.55 23.88
C ILE A 21 -50.08 -12.93 23.59
N VAL A 22 -50.30 -14.22 23.33
CA VAL A 22 -51.63 -14.81 23.16
C VAL A 22 -52.01 -15.55 24.45
N LEU A 23 -53.20 -15.27 24.99
CA LEU A 23 -53.73 -15.95 26.17
C LEU A 23 -54.83 -16.94 25.75
N ALA A 24 -54.61 -18.22 26.00
CA ALA A 24 -55.68 -19.23 26.01
C ALA A 24 -56.16 -19.42 27.45
N PRO A 25 -57.28 -18.79 27.87
CA PRO A 25 -57.76 -18.90 29.24
C PRO A 25 -58.25 -20.33 29.51
N THR A 26 -57.70 -20.97 30.55
CA THR A 26 -58.10 -22.31 30.97
C THR A 26 -58.33 -22.37 32.47
N LEU A 27 -59.19 -23.30 32.90
CA LEU A 27 -59.23 -23.74 34.28
C LEU A 27 -57.92 -24.46 34.62
N VAL A 28 -57.36 -24.17 35.79
CA VAL A 28 -56.07 -24.72 36.26
C VAL A 28 -56.22 -25.46 37.60
N GLN A 29 -57.44 -25.59 38.10
CA GLN A 29 -57.78 -26.28 39.35
C GLN A 29 -59.20 -26.84 39.29
N GLY A 30 -59.43 -27.94 40.02
CA GLY A 30 -60.70 -28.66 40.03
C GLY A 30 -60.81 -29.72 38.94
N ASP A 31 -61.87 -30.53 39.01
CA ASP A 31 -62.02 -31.76 38.20
C ASP A 31 -62.14 -31.48 36.68
N GLU A 32 -62.64 -30.30 36.31
CA GLU A 32 -62.77 -29.87 34.90
C GLU A 32 -61.49 -29.19 34.36
N ALA A 33 -60.42 -29.08 35.16
CA ALA A 33 -59.21 -28.39 34.73
C ALA A 33 -58.39 -29.17 33.70
N ALA A 34 -58.24 -30.49 33.88
CA ALA A 34 -57.50 -31.32 32.95
C ALA A 34 -58.06 -31.28 31.50
N PRO A 35 -59.37 -31.50 31.26
CA PRO A 35 -59.92 -31.37 29.91
C PRO A 35 -59.81 -29.95 29.36
N ALA A 36 -60.01 -28.91 30.18
CA ALA A 36 -59.86 -27.52 29.75
C ALA A 36 -58.42 -27.18 29.32
N ILE A 37 -57.41 -27.68 30.04
CA ILE A 37 -55.99 -27.50 29.68
C ILE A 37 -55.70 -28.15 28.33
N VAL A 38 -56.21 -29.37 28.09
CA VAL A 38 -56.04 -30.07 26.82
C VAL A 38 -56.69 -29.29 25.67
N GLU A 39 -57.89 -28.74 25.88
CA GLU A 39 -58.57 -27.91 24.88
C GLU A 39 -57.78 -26.64 24.56
N ALA A 40 -57.28 -25.94 25.58
CA ALA A 40 -56.46 -24.74 25.41
C ALA A 40 -55.14 -25.04 24.66
N LEU A 41 -54.47 -26.15 24.99
CA LEU A 41 -53.27 -26.59 24.27
C LEU A 41 -53.58 -26.92 22.81
N SER A 42 -54.71 -27.59 22.54
CA SER A 42 -55.15 -27.90 21.18
C SER A 42 -55.43 -26.63 20.37
N ALA A 43 -56.10 -25.65 20.98
CA ALA A 43 -56.38 -24.35 20.36
C ALA A 43 -55.08 -23.62 19.98
N LEU A 44 -54.11 -23.53 20.90
CA LEU A 44 -52.80 -22.92 20.61
C LEU A 44 -52.04 -23.70 19.53
N ASN A 45 -52.10 -25.03 19.55
CA ASN A 45 -51.48 -25.87 18.52
C ASN A 45 -52.18 -25.76 17.15
N SER A 46 -53.37 -25.18 17.05
CA SER A 46 -54.03 -24.92 15.78
C SER A 46 -53.59 -23.61 15.10
N GLU A 47 -53.00 -22.68 15.86
CA GLU A 47 -52.52 -21.38 15.38
C GLU A 47 -51.13 -21.47 14.72
N SER A 48 -50.94 -20.89 13.53
CA SER A 48 -49.68 -21.03 12.79
C SER A 48 -48.50 -20.25 13.40
N ASP A 49 -48.80 -19.15 14.12
CA ASP A 49 -47.82 -18.10 14.42
C ASP A 49 -47.42 -18.07 15.91
N ILE A 50 -47.34 -19.25 16.55
CA ILE A 50 -46.91 -19.39 17.94
C ILE A 50 -45.58 -20.13 18.00
N ASP A 51 -44.55 -19.44 18.51
CA ASP A 51 -43.19 -19.98 18.63
C ASP A 51 -42.99 -20.87 19.87
N VAL A 52 -43.71 -20.57 20.95
CA VAL A 52 -43.55 -21.24 22.26
C VAL A 52 -44.83 -21.09 23.10
N ILE A 53 -45.17 -22.12 23.86
CA ILE A 53 -46.28 -22.13 24.80
C ILE A 53 -45.73 -22.15 26.23
N ILE A 54 -46.30 -21.34 27.12
CA ILE A 54 -46.05 -21.44 28.55
C ILE A 54 -47.29 -22.03 29.22
N VAL A 55 -47.14 -23.17 29.87
CA VAL A 55 -48.16 -23.71 30.78
C VAL A 55 -47.82 -23.22 32.18
N ALA A 56 -48.55 -22.21 32.65
CA ALA A 56 -48.24 -21.55 33.91
C ALA A 56 -49.38 -21.65 34.92
N ARG A 57 -49.01 -21.94 36.17
CA ARG A 57 -49.89 -21.79 37.33
C ARG A 57 -49.07 -21.29 38.51
N GLY A 58 -49.64 -20.35 39.26
CA GLY A 58 -49.01 -19.84 40.49
C GLY A 58 -48.93 -20.91 41.59
N GLY A 59 -48.41 -20.51 42.74
CA GLY A 59 -48.35 -21.39 43.92
C GLY A 59 -49.71 -21.86 44.42
N GLY A 60 -49.68 -22.92 45.23
CA GLY A 60 -50.84 -23.47 45.93
C GLY A 60 -50.55 -24.86 46.48
N SER A 61 -51.55 -25.54 47.04
CA SER A 61 -51.33 -26.88 47.59
C SER A 61 -51.11 -27.91 46.48
N VAL A 62 -50.54 -29.08 46.84
CA VAL A 62 -50.29 -30.17 45.88
C VAL A 62 -51.59 -30.66 45.23
N GLU A 63 -52.70 -30.62 45.97
CA GLU A 63 -54.03 -30.98 45.49
C GLU A 63 -54.51 -30.04 44.38
N GLU A 64 -54.18 -28.75 44.47
CA GLU A 64 -54.54 -27.77 43.44
C GLU A 64 -53.66 -27.90 42.18
N LEU A 65 -52.52 -28.59 42.28
CA LEU A 65 -51.64 -28.92 41.16
C LEU A 65 -52.00 -30.26 40.49
N TRP A 66 -52.95 -31.01 41.06
CA TRP A 66 -53.28 -32.35 40.59
C TRP A 66 -53.66 -32.47 39.11
N PRO A 67 -54.39 -31.51 38.50
CA PRO A 67 -54.72 -31.59 37.06
C PRO A 67 -53.50 -31.73 36.15
N PHE A 68 -52.34 -31.22 36.57
CA PHE A 68 -51.07 -31.32 35.82
C PHE A 68 -50.39 -32.69 35.97
N ASN A 69 -50.91 -33.58 36.82
CA ASN A 69 -50.49 -34.97 36.96
C ASN A 69 -51.38 -35.94 36.16
N GLU A 70 -52.44 -35.47 35.53
CA GLU A 70 -53.32 -36.35 34.77
C GLU A 70 -52.70 -36.78 33.44
N GLU A 71 -52.91 -38.05 33.08
CA GLU A 71 -52.36 -38.65 31.86
C GLU A 71 -52.79 -37.88 30.60
N VAL A 72 -54.02 -37.37 30.57
CA VAL A 72 -54.54 -36.63 29.41
C VAL A 72 -53.77 -35.33 29.16
N VAL A 73 -53.38 -34.62 30.22
CA VAL A 73 -52.58 -33.40 30.13
C VAL A 73 -51.16 -33.74 29.71
N ALA A 74 -50.56 -34.77 30.31
CA ALA A 74 -49.23 -35.25 29.95
C ALA A 74 -49.16 -35.64 28.46
N ARG A 75 -50.14 -36.40 27.95
CA ARG A 75 -50.19 -36.77 26.53
C ARG A 75 -50.39 -35.58 25.61
N ALA A 76 -51.19 -34.60 26.01
CA ALA A 76 -51.39 -33.38 25.23
C ALA A 76 -50.12 -32.54 25.14
N ILE A 77 -49.38 -32.40 26.25
CA ILE A 77 -48.08 -31.71 26.26
C ILE A 77 -47.09 -32.44 25.37
N TYR A 78 -46.96 -33.76 25.52
CA TYR A 78 -46.05 -34.57 24.70
C TYR A 78 -46.35 -34.50 23.19
N ALA A 79 -47.64 -34.43 22.84
CA ALA A 79 -48.08 -34.40 21.45
C ALA A 79 -48.04 -32.99 20.82
N SER A 80 -47.69 -31.96 21.60
CA SER A 80 -47.63 -30.58 21.11
C SER A 80 -46.59 -30.43 20.01
N ARG A 81 -46.94 -29.72 18.93
CA ARG A 81 -45.98 -29.37 17.86
C ARG A 81 -45.17 -28.12 18.20
N ILE A 82 -45.71 -27.28 19.09
CA ILE A 82 -45.06 -26.06 19.58
C ILE A 82 -44.35 -26.42 20.89
N PRO A 83 -43.08 -25.99 21.08
CA PRO A 83 -42.36 -26.22 22.33
C PRO A 83 -43.12 -25.69 23.55
N ILE A 84 -43.19 -26.48 24.62
CA ILE A 84 -43.88 -26.15 25.86
C ILE A 84 -42.87 -25.92 26.99
N VAL A 85 -43.00 -24.78 27.65
CA VAL A 85 -42.33 -24.50 28.94
C VAL A 85 -43.35 -24.66 30.07
N SER A 86 -43.11 -25.62 30.95
CA SER A 86 -43.92 -25.80 32.16
C SER A 86 -43.44 -24.86 33.26
N ALA A 87 -44.37 -24.19 33.92
CA ALA A 87 -44.13 -23.24 34.99
C ALA A 87 -45.22 -23.37 36.06
N VAL A 88 -45.36 -24.59 36.59
CA VAL A 88 -46.44 -25.01 37.49
C VAL A 88 -45.90 -25.11 38.92
N GLY A 89 -46.39 -24.27 39.83
CA GLY A 89 -45.97 -24.30 41.24
C GLY A 89 -44.64 -23.56 41.51
N HIS A 90 -43.88 -24.03 42.51
CA HIS A 90 -42.57 -23.49 42.88
C HIS A 90 -41.43 -24.50 42.67
N GLU A 91 -40.20 -24.12 43.03
CA GLU A 91 -38.98 -24.93 42.83
C GLU A 91 -39.09 -26.39 43.30
N THR A 92 -39.81 -26.65 44.40
CA THR A 92 -39.97 -27.99 45.00
C THR A 92 -41.14 -28.79 44.44
N ASP A 93 -42.06 -28.17 43.72
CA ASP A 93 -43.27 -28.80 43.21
C ASP A 93 -42.96 -29.39 41.84
N TYR A 94 -43.06 -30.71 41.71
CA TYR A 94 -42.87 -31.41 40.44
C TYR A 94 -44.17 -32.12 40.07
N THR A 95 -44.61 -31.87 38.85
CA THR A 95 -45.78 -32.51 38.24
C THR A 95 -45.35 -33.35 37.05
N ILE A 96 -46.20 -34.28 36.61
CA ILE A 96 -45.95 -35.05 35.39
C ILE A 96 -45.85 -34.13 34.17
N ALA A 97 -46.64 -33.05 34.12
CA ALA A 97 -46.50 -32.01 33.10
C ALA A 97 -45.08 -31.43 33.01
N ASP A 98 -44.41 -31.20 34.15
CA ASP A 98 -43.03 -30.69 34.16
C ASP A 98 -42.02 -31.67 33.56
N TYR A 99 -42.25 -32.97 33.71
CA TYR A 99 -41.37 -34.01 33.15
C TYR A 99 -41.58 -34.25 31.66
N VAL A 100 -42.76 -33.90 31.15
CA VAL A 100 -43.15 -34.14 29.77
C VAL A 100 -42.97 -32.89 28.90
N ALA A 101 -42.96 -31.70 29.49
CA ALA A 101 -42.65 -30.45 28.80
C ALA A 101 -41.20 -30.41 28.31
N ASP A 102 -40.93 -29.61 27.27
CA ASP A 102 -39.59 -29.44 26.70
C ASP A 102 -38.63 -28.76 27.68
N LEU A 103 -39.17 -27.87 28.53
CA LEU A 103 -38.40 -27.18 29.56
C LEU A 103 -39.26 -26.92 30.79
N ARG A 104 -38.70 -27.14 31.98
CA ARG A 104 -39.27 -26.70 33.24
C ARG A 104 -38.68 -25.37 33.68
N ALA A 105 -39.54 -24.44 34.04
CA ALA A 105 -39.21 -23.21 34.74
C ALA A 105 -39.72 -23.27 36.20
N PRO A 106 -38.94 -22.77 37.18
CA PRO A 106 -39.32 -22.85 38.60
C PRO A 106 -40.48 -21.93 38.98
N THR A 107 -40.76 -20.91 38.16
CA THR A 107 -41.86 -19.96 38.36
C THR A 107 -42.35 -19.44 37.00
N PRO A 108 -43.59 -18.93 36.91
CA PRO A 108 -44.09 -18.28 35.69
C PRO A 108 -43.22 -17.11 35.21
N SER A 109 -42.69 -16.29 36.13
CA SER A 109 -41.78 -15.20 35.78
C SER A 109 -40.46 -15.70 35.19
N ALA A 110 -39.91 -16.79 35.73
CA ALA A 110 -38.72 -17.42 35.17
C ALA A 110 -39.00 -18.02 33.78
N ALA A 111 -40.19 -18.57 33.56
CA ALA A 111 -40.59 -19.06 32.24
C ALA A 111 -40.61 -17.92 31.21
N ALA A 112 -41.24 -16.80 31.57
CA ALA A 112 -41.27 -15.60 30.74
C ALA A 112 -39.86 -15.10 30.40
N GLU A 113 -38.93 -15.14 31.35
CA GLU A 113 -37.53 -14.78 31.12
C GLU A 113 -36.80 -15.74 30.18
N LEU A 114 -37.06 -17.05 30.27
CA LEU A 114 -36.40 -18.07 29.45
C LEU A 114 -36.84 -18.02 27.99
N VAL A 115 -38.11 -17.69 27.74
CA VAL A 115 -38.68 -17.71 26.37
C VAL A 115 -38.42 -16.45 25.57
N VAL A 116 -37.95 -15.35 26.20
CA VAL A 116 -37.71 -14.09 25.48
C VAL A 116 -36.24 -13.63 25.51
N PRO A 117 -35.73 -13.03 24.41
CA PRO A 117 -34.40 -12.42 24.37
C PRO A 117 -34.27 -11.24 25.34
N ASP A 118 -33.04 -10.87 25.70
CA ASP A 118 -32.78 -9.64 26.48
C ASP A 118 -32.45 -8.46 25.55
N ARG A 119 -33.31 -7.42 25.55
CA ARG A 119 -33.10 -6.20 24.78
C ARG A 119 -31.78 -5.51 25.09
N SER A 120 -31.33 -5.55 26.33
CA SER A 120 -30.08 -4.92 26.76
C SER A 120 -28.86 -5.63 26.17
N GLU A 121 -28.92 -6.96 26.05
CA GLU A 121 -27.87 -7.79 25.46
C GLU A 121 -27.80 -7.56 23.95
N VAL A 122 -28.92 -7.65 23.24
CA VAL A 122 -28.99 -7.38 21.79
C VAL A 122 -28.51 -5.95 21.49
N SER A 123 -28.91 -4.97 22.30
CA SER A 123 -28.44 -3.58 22.16
C SER A 123 -26.92 -3.45 22.38
N ARG A 124 -26.36 -4.22 23.32
CA ARG A 124 -24.92 -4.25 23.58
C ARG A 124 -24.16 -4.85 22.40
N GLN A 125 -24.68 -5.93 21.82
CA GLN A 125 -24.11 -6.57 20.64
C GLN A 125 -24.10 -5.60 19.45
N ILE A 126 -25.22 -4.95 19.16
CA ILE A 126 -25.32 -3.95 18.08
C ILE A 126 -24.28 -2.83 18.29
N ARG A 127 -24.18 -2.28 19.51
CA ARG A 127 -23.17 -1.25 19.83
C ARG A 127 -21.74 -1.75 19.66
N GLY A 128 -21.43 -2.96 20.11
CA GLY A 128 -20.11 -3.56 19.94
C GLY A 128 -19.75 -3.76 18.46
N SER A 129 -20.71 -4.18 17.64
CA SER A 129 -20.52 -4.31 16.19
C SER A 129 -20.28 -2.96 15.52
N MET A 130 -20.99 -1.90 15.92
CA MET A 130 -20.78 -0.54 15.41
C MET A 130 -19.37 -0.01 15.70
N VAL A 131 -18.92 -0.11 16.95
CA VAL A 131 -17.55 0.32 17.36
C VAL A 131 -16.48 -0.46 16.59
N THR A 132 -16.68 -1.77 16.43
CA THR A 132 -15.76 -2.61 15.65
C THR A 132 -15.71 -2.14 14.19
N MET A 133 -16.86 -1.91 13.57
CA MET A 133 -16.96 -1.45 12.18
C MET A 133 -16.29 -0.08 11.98
N GLU A 134 -16.49 0.86 12.89
CA GLU A 134 -15.84 2.18 12.87
C GLU A 134 -14.31 2.05 12.89
N GLY A 135 -13.77 1.20 13.77
CA GLY A 135 -12.34 0.92 13.85
C GLY A 135 -11.79 0.31 12.55
N TRP A 136 -12.53 -0.63 11.94
CA TRP A 136 -12.17 -1.23 10.66
C TRP A 136 -12.15 -0.20 9.52
N MET A 137 -13.18 0.64 9.43
CA MET A 137 -13.27 1.69 8.41
C MET A 137 -12.13 2.70 8.55
N ALA A 138 -11.85 3.17 9.77
CA ALA A 138 -10.75 4.08 10.04
C ALA A 138 -9.40 3.45 9.64
N GLY A 139 -9.19 2.17 9.96
CA GLY A 139 -8.01 1.43 9.57
C GLY A 139 -7.84 1.29 8.04
N GLN A 140 -8.91 1.04 7.30
CA GLN A 140 -8.87 0.96 5.84
C GLN A 140 -8.49 2.31 5.21
N VAL A 141 -9.11 3.41 5.66
CA VAL A 141 -8.77 4.75 5.19
C VAL A 141 -7.31 5.08 5.47
N ALA A 142 -6.80 4.75 6.67
CA ALA A 142 -5.40 4.97 7.02
C ALA A 142 -4.44 4.18 6.12
N ARG A 143 -4.75 2.90 5.82
CA ARG A 143 -3.95 2.08 4.90
C ARG A 143 -3.93 2.64 3.48
N HIS A 144 -5.08 3.06 2.96
CA HIS A 144 -5.14 3.66 1.62
C HIS A 144 -4.36 4.97 1.53
N ARG A 145 -4.43 5.82 2.56
CA ARG A 145 -3.60 7.04 2.65
C ARG A 145 -2.12 6.72 2.67
N ALA A 146 -1.68 5.78 3.52
CA ALA A 146 -0.28 5.37 3.58
C ALA A 146 0.23 4.78 2.24
N GLY A 147 -0.61 4.00 1.55
CA GLY A 147 -0.31 3.47 0.21
C GLY A 147 -0.16 4.58 -0.84
N ALA A 148 -1.05 5.58 -0.82
CA ALA A 148 -0.96 6.75 -1.71
C ALA A 148 0.32 7.57 -1.45
N ASP A 149 0.66 7.83 -0.19
CA ASP A 149 1.88 8.54 0.19
C ASP A 149 3.13 7.79 -0.28
N GLN A 150 3.14 6.45 -0.13
CA GLN A 150 4.25 5.62 -0.61
C GLN A 150 4.39 5.67 -2.14
N LEU A 151 3.27 5.64 -2.88
CA LEU A 151 3.27 5.77 -4.34
C LEU A 151 3.78 7.15 -4.77
N LEU A 152 3.35 8.23 -4.11
CA LEU A 152 3.84 9.58 -4.37
C LEU A 152 5.35 9.70 -4.11
N LEU A 153 5.86 9.10 -3.02
CA LEU A 153 7.30 9.08 -2.73
C LEU A 153 8.08 8.30 -3.79
N ARG A 154 7.57 7.16 -4.27
CA ARG A 154 8.19 6.40 -5.36
C ARG A 154 8.22 7.21 -6.65
N LEU A 155 7.09 7.82 -7.02
CA LEU A 155 7.00 8.68 -8.21
C LEU A 155 8.02 9.82 -8.14
N ARG A 156 8.10 10.54 -7.02
CA ARG A 156 9.05 11.64 -6.82
C ARG A 156 10.51 11.19 -6.94
N ARG A 157 10.85 9.98 -6.49
CA ARG A 157 12.21 9.41 -6.64
C ARG A 157 12.49 8.93 -8.07
N SER A 158 11.47 8.49 -8.79
CA SER A 158 11.61 7.99 -10.17
C SER A 158 11.65 9.09 -11.22
N VAL A 159 11.21 10.33 -10.90
CA VAL A 159 11.34 11.45 -11.83
C VAL A 159 12.79 11.94 -11.82
N PRO A 160 13.53 11.82 -12.94
CA PRO A 160 14.90 12.32 -13.02
C PRO A 160 14.90 13.84 -12.82
N ASN A 161 15.89 14.34 -12.08
CA ASN A 161 16.07 15.77 -11.90
C ASN A 161 16.58 16.39 -13.20
N VAL A 162 15.65 16.75 -14.08
CA VAL A 162 15.92 17.30 -15.42
C VAL A 162 16.82 18.55 -15.35
N ALA A 163 16.70 19.35 -14.28
CA ALA A 163 17.56 20.51 -14.09
C ALA A 163 19.02 20.10 -13.86
N GLN A 164 19.26 19.07 -13.05
CA GLN A 164 20.60 18.54 -12.80
C GLN A 164 21.22 17.93 -14.07
N GLU A 165 20.44 17.15 -14.84
CA GLU A 165 20.92 16.59 -16.10
C GLU A 165 21.18 17.68 -17.16
N ARG A 166 20.35 18.73 -17.23
CA ARG A 166 20.61 19.90 -18.09
C ARG A 166 21.89 20.62 -17.69
N GLN A 167 22.13 20.81 -16.40
CA GLN A 167 23.35 21.46 -15.92
C GLN A 167 24.59 20.62 -16.22
N ARG A 168 24.49 19.30 -16.05
CA ARG A 168 25.55 18.35 -16.44
C ARG A 168 25.84 18.42 -17.94
N LEU A 169 24.81 18.44 -18.77
CA LEU A 169 24.95 18.60 -20.22
C LEU A 169 25.63 19.92 -20.59
N ALA A 170 25.24 21.04 -19.96
CA ALA A 170 25.84 22.35 -20.21
C ALA A 170 27.34 22.38 -19.86
N LEU A 171 27.74 21.77 -18.74
CA LEU A 171 29.14 21.66 -18.34
C LEU A 171 29.95 20.83 -19.35
N LEU A 172 29.42 19.68 -19.78
CA LEU A 172 30.07 18.80 -20.76
C LEU A 172 30.23 19.50 -22.12
N LEU A 173 29.21 20.24 -22.56
CA LEU A 173 29.29 21.03 -23.79
C LEU A 173 30.34 22.14 -23.68
N GLY A 174 30.39 22.85 -22.56
CA GLY A 174 31.40 23.89 -22.30
C GLY A 174 32.82 23.34 -22.26
N SER A 175 33.04 22.18 -21.63
CA SER A 175 34.34 21.52 -21.61
C SER A 175 34.76 21.02 -22.99
N ALA A 176 33.83 20.47 -23.78
CA ALA A 176 34.10 20.01 -25.13
C ALA A 176 34.48 21.17 -26.06
N GLN A 177 33.75 22.28 -25.99
CA GLN A 177 34.06 23.49 -26.75
C GLN A 177 35.45 24.06 -26.39
N SER A 178 35.77 24.10 -25.09
CA SER A 178 37.06 24.61 -24.61
C SER A 178 38.23 23.72 -25.07
N ALA A 179 38.08 22.39 -24.94
CA ALA A 179 39.08 21.44 -25.41
C ALA A 179 39.29 21.53 -26.93
N MET A 180 38.21 21.68 -27.70
CA MET A 180 38.27 21.86 -29.15
C MET A 180 38.99 23.16 -29.53
N ALA A 181 38.68 24.28 -28.86
CA ALA A 181 39.35 25.56 -29.08
C ALA A 181 40.85 25.50 -28.74
N GLN A 182 41.21 24.87 -27.63
CA GLN A 182 42.62 24.66 -27.24
C GLN A 182 43.36 23.79 -28.26
N SER A 183 42.75 22.71 -28.73
CA SER A 183 43.32 21.84 -29.76
C SER A 183 43.58 22.60 -31.07
N LEU A 184 42.59 23.37 -31.54
CA LEU A 184 42.72 24.19 -32.75
C LEU A 184 43.81 25.26 -32.62
N ASN A 185 43.89 25.94 -31.48
CA ASN A 185 44.96 26.92 -31.22
C ASN A 185 46.33 26.25 -31.17
N GLY A 186 46.45 25.09 -30.51
CA GLY A 186 47.69 24.31 -30.50
C GLY A 186 48.13 23.88 -31.90
N GLN A 187 47.20 23.45 -32.75
CA GLN A 187 47.49 23.12 -34.16
C GLN A 187 47.94 24.35 -34.96
N ARG A 188 47.30 25.51 -34.76
CA ARG A 188 47.69 26.77 -35.42
C ARG A 188 49.09 27.22 -35.03
N GLU A 189 49.44 27.16 -33.75
CA GLU A 189 50.78 27.54 -33.29
C GLU A 189 51.86 26.59 -33.82
N ARG A 190 51.59 25.28 -33.88
CA ARG A 190 52.50 24.33 -34.54
C ARG A 190 52.70 24.66 -36.02
N LEU A 191 51.64 25.01 -36.74
CA LEU A 191 51.74 25.36 -38.16
C LEU A 191 52.57 26.64 -38.37
N LYS A 192 52.40 27.65 -37.50
CA LYS A 192 53.26 28.85 -37.51
C LYS A 192 54.73 28.50 -37.23
N ALA A 193 55.00 27.62 -36.26
CA ALA A 193 56.35 27.19 -35.94
C ALA A 193 57.00 26.46 -37.11
N TYR A 194 56.30 25.55 -37.78
CA TYR A 194 56.80 24.88 -38.98
C TYR A 194 57.06 25.86 -40.12
N ALA A 195 56.17 26.84 -40.33
CA ALA A 195 56.38 27.88 -41.34
C ALA A 195 57.63 28.73 -41.06
N LEU A 196 57.90 29.06 -39.79
CA LEU A 196 59.13 29.76 -39.39
C LEU A 196 60.38 28.90 -39.56
N GLN A 197 60.33 27.61 -39.20
CA GLN A 197 61.43 26.67 -39.42
C GLN A 197 61.76 26.54 -40.91
N LEU A 198 60.76 26.38 -41.76
CA LEU A 198 60.93 26.36 -43.21
C LEU A 198 61.62 27.63 -43.71
N ARG A 199 61.18 28.81 -43.26
CA ARG A 199 61.82 30.09 -43.60
C ARG A 199 63.26 30.21 -43.10
N SER A 200 63.58 29.69 -41.92
CA SER A 200 64.96 29.71 -41.41
C SER A 200 65.91 28.79 -42.18
N LEU A 201 65.37 27.77 -42.85
CA LEU A 201 66.12 26.84 -43.69
C LEU A 201 66.21 27.31 -45.15
N GLU A 202 65.56 28.42 -45.52
CA GLU A 202 65.68 28.99 -46.86
C GLU A 202 67.07 29.64 -47.05
N PRO A 203 67.92 29.14 -47.96
CA PRO A 203 69.27 29.67 -48.20
C PRO A 203 69.25 31.15 -48.61
N ARG A 204 68.15 31.62 -49.20
CA ARG A 204 67.91 33.02 -49.56
C ARG A 204 67.91 33.95 -48.36
N GLY A 205 67.43 33.52 -47.19
CA GLY A 205 67.46 34.33 -45.97
C GLY A 205 68.88 34.61 -45.48
N THR A 206 69.78 33.63 -45.61
CA THR A 206 71.20 33.80 -45.29
C THR A 206 71.91 34.66 -46.34
N LEU A 207 71.61 34.48 -47.64
CA LEU A 207 72.16 35.31 -48.71
C LEU A 207 71.70 36.78 -48.62
N ALA A 208 70.45 37.03 -48.23
CA ALA A 208 69.90 38.38 -48.03
C ALA A 208 70.55 39.16 -46.89
N ARG A 209 71.19 38.48 -45.93
CA ARG A 209 71.94 39.11 -44.82
C ARG A 209 73.36 39.54 -45.23
N GLY A 210 73.71 39.47 -46.51
CA GLY A 210 75.01 39.90 -47.04
C GLY A 210 76.08 38.80 -47.06
N TYR A 211 75.72 37.55 -46.75
CA TYR A 211 76.60 36.41 -46.95
C TYR A 211 76.54 35.95 -48.40
N ALA A 212 77.66 35.43 -48.90
CA ALA A 212 77.73 34.87 -50.24
C ALA A 212 78.07 33.38 -50.18
N LEU A 213 77.43 32.57 -51.01
CA LEU A 213 77.76 31.16 -51.20
C LEU A 213 78.82 31.07 -52.32
N VAL A 214 80.03 30.67 -51.95
CA VAL A 214 81.15 30.53 -52.88
C VAL A 214 81.26 29.09 -53.34
N GLN A 215 81.21 28.85 -54.65
CA GLN A 215 81.37 27.54 -55.26
C GLN A 215 82.56 27.53 -56.23
N ARG A 216 83.23 26.40 -56.36
CA ARG A 216 84.23 26.22 -57.42
C ARG A 216 83.53 26.11 -58.77
N ARG A 217 84.03 26.83 -59.77
CA ARG A 217 83.41 26.86 -61.11
C ARG A 217 83.57 25.53 -61.87
N ALA A 218 84.55 24.70 -61.47
CA ALA A 218 84.84 23.43 -62.14
C ALA A 218 83.83 22.32 -61.81
N ASP A 219 83.40 22.20 -60.55
CA ASP A 219 82.60 21.09 -60.03
C ASP A 219 81.33 21.53 -59.27
N GLY A 220 81.14 22.83 -59.05
CA GLY A 220 80.02 23.37 -58.27
C GLY A 220 80.12 23.11 -56.76
N GLN A 221 81.26 22.61 -56.26
CA GLN A 221 81.40 22.29 -54.84
C GLN A 221 81.53 23.57 -54.00
N VAL A 222 80.78 23.63 -52.89
CA VAL A 222 80.81 24.78 -51.96
C VAL A 222 82.15 24.84 -51.24
N VAL A 223 82.81 25.99 -51.33
CA VAL A 223 84.06 26.29 -50.65
C VAL A 223 83.75 26.67 -49.20
N ARG A 224 84.22 25.87 -48.24
CA ARG A 224 84.03 26.10 -46.79
C ARG A 224 85.32 26.45 -46.06
N SER A 225 86.47 26.22 -46.69
CA SER A 225 87.79 26.47 -46.09
C SER A 225 88.78 26.97 -47.14
N VAL A 226 89.73 27.79 -46.71
CA VAL A 226 90.78 28.38 -47.57
C VAL A 226 91.63 27.30 -48.25
N SER A 227 91.85 26.15 -47.59
CA SER A 227 92.64 25.04 -48.13
C SER A 227 91.98 24.31 -49.31
N GLN A 228 90.70 24.57 -49.57
CA GLN A 228 89.93 23.91 -50.63
C GLN A 228 90.05 24.61 -51.99
N VAL A 229 90.67 25.78 -52.04
CA VAL A 229 90.90 26.50 -53.28
C VAL A 229 92.40 26.47 -53.58
N LYS A 230 92.81 26.65 -54.83
CA LYS A 230 94.21 26.85 -55.22
C LYS A 230 94.40 28.25 -55.81
N GLY A 231 95.63 28.76 -55.78
CA GLY A 231 95.94 30.06 -56.39
C GLY A 231 95.56 30.10 -57.89
N ARG A 232 94.88 31.16 -58.32
CA ARG A 232 94.30 31.40 -59.66
C ARG A 232 93.10 30.53 -60.04
N GLU A 233 92.45 29.89 -59.08
CA GLU A 233 91.23 29.12 -59.36
C GLU A 233 90.01 30.03 -59.51
N ARG A 234 89.13 29.70 -60.47
CA ARG A 234 87.89 30.45 -60.74
C ARG A 234 86.74 29.93 -59.88
N LEU A 235 86.04 30.85 -59.23
CA LEU A 235 84.94 30.62 -58.32
C LEU A 235 83.68 31.31 -58.84
N ASP A 236 82.50 30.77 -58.51
CA ASP A 236 81.22 31.43 -58.69
C ASP A 236 80.66 31.83 -57.32
N VAL A 237 80.42 33.12 -57.14
CA VAL A 237 79.91 33.71 -55.91
C VAL A 237 78.43 33.99 -56.09
N HIS A 238 77.59 33.32 -55.29
CA HIS A 238 76.15 33.52 -55.28
C HIS A 238 75.77 34.44 -54.12
N VAL A 239 75.02 35.49 -54.44
CA VAL A 239 74.49 36.49 -53.52
C VAL A 239 72.96 36.49 -53.59
N ALA A 240 72.30 37.34 -52.80
CA ALA A 240 70.85 37.33 -52.63
C ALA A 240 70.06 37.46 -53.94
N ASP A 241 70.59 38.22 -54.89
CA ASP A 241 69.93 38.65 -56.12
C ASP A 241 70.57 38.09 -57.40
N GLY A 242 71.65 37.31 -57.30
CA GLY A 242 72.33 36.78 -58.48
C GLY A 242 73.62 36.03 -58.19
N ARG A 243 74.39 35.77 -59.26
CA ARG A 243 75.71 35.13 -59.18
C ARG A 243 76.71 35.83 -60.09
N PHE A 244 77.97 35.90 -59.67
CA PHE A 244 79.05 36.47 -60.47
C PHE A 244 80.36 35.67 -60.30
N PRO A 245 81.24 35.65 -61.32
CA PRO A 245 82.51 34.94 -61.24
C PRO A 245 83.57 35.74 -60.45
N ALA A 246 84.44 35.03 -59.75
CA ALA A 246 85.61 35.57 -59.04
C ALA A 246 86.84 34.68 -59.28
N GLU A 247 88.05 35.20 -59.07
CA GLU A 247 89.30 34.45 -59.20
C GLU A 247 90.19 34.64 -57.97
N VAL A 248 90.80 33.56 -57.47
CA VAL A 248 91.65 33.62 -56.27
C VAL A 248 93.03 34.18 -56.60
N SER A 249 93.33 35.37 -56.10
CA SER A 249 94.63 36.01 -56.31
C SER A 249 95.72 35.49 -55.34
N LYS A 250 95.43 35.45 -54.04
CA LYS A 250 96.31 34.97 -52.96
C LYS A 250 95.51 34.39 -51.80
N GLN A 251 96.10 33.46 -51.05
CA GLN A 251 95.48 32.83 -49.89
C GLN A 251 96.15 33.32 -48.61
N TYR A 252 95.31 33.68 -47.64
CA TYR A 252 95.74 34.09 -46.31
C TYR A 252 94.97 33.23 -45.31
N GLY A 253 95.70 32.54 -44.43
CA GLY A 253 95.09 31.86 -43.29
C GLY A 253 94.92 32.85 -42.15
N PHE A 254 93.76 32.81 -41.50
CA PHE A 254 93.60 33.38 -40.15
C PHE A 254 94.11 32.36 -39.13
#